data_AF-A0A2T3FMD2-F1
#
_entry.id   AF-A0A2T3FMD2-F1
#
_cell.length_a   1.000
_cell.length_b   1.000
_cell.length_c   1.000
_cell.angle_alpha   90.00
_cell.angle_beta   90.00
_cell.angle_gamma   90.00
#
_symmetry.space_group_name_H-M   'P 1'
#
loop_
_entity.id
_entity.type
_entity.pdbx_description
1 polymer ?
#
loop_
_entity_poly.entity_id
_entity_poly.type
_entity_poly.pdbx_seq_one_letter_code
_entity_poly.pdbx_strand_id
1 'polypeptide(L)' 'MPHIAISMYPGRSREEKAALAEKVRTLVSEELKKDPKVVTVSVHDVPAEKWQEYLDAIPGEERFY' A
#
# COMPACT_ATOMS: atom_id res chain seq x y z
N MET A 1 -14.61 -0.33 5.10
CA MET A 1 -13.64 -1.44 5.12
C MET A 1 -12.42 -0.94 4.37
N PRO A 2 -11.40 -0.40 5.07
CA PRO A 2 -10.27 0.21 4.40
C PRO A 2 -9.43 -0.82 3.66
N HIS A 3 -9.05 -0.48 2.44
CA HIS A 3 -8.06 -1.18 1.66
C HIS A 3 -6.89 -0.23 1.38
N ILE A 4 -5.67 -0.72 1.57
CA ILE A 4 -4.45 0.04 1.31
C ILE A 4 -3.65 -0.72 0.28
N ALA A 5 -3.43 -0.10 -0.87
CA ALA A 5 -2.54 -0.60 -1.89
C ALA A 5 -1.19 0.10 -1.76
N ILE A 6 -0.14 -0.67 -1.49
CA ILE A 6 1.24 -0.18 -1.46
C ILE A 6 1.87 -0.54 -2.80
N SER A 7 2.12 0.47 -3.62
CA SER A 7 2.88 0.32 -4.86
C SER A 7 4.31 0.78 -4.63
N MET A 8 5.28 -0.03 -5.06
CA MET A 8 6.70 0.27 -4.88
C MET A 8 7.55 -0.29 -6.02
N TYR A 9 8.79 0.16 -6.12
CA TYR A 9 9.76 -0.46 -7.02
C TYR A 9 10.05 -1.93 -6.63
N PRO A 10 10.36 -2.79 -7.61
CA PRO A 10 10.74 -4.17 -7.35
C PRO A 10 12.04 -4.29 -6.54
N GLY A 11 12.32 -5.51 -6.07
CA GLY A 11 13.58 -5.86 -5.41
C GLY A 11 13.47 -6.18 -3.91
N ARG A 12 12.26 -6.34 -3.38
CA ARG A 12 12.01 -6.75 -1.99
C ARG A 12 11.47 -8.17 -1.98
N SER A 13 11.86 -8.96 -0.98
CA SER A 13 11.37 -10.32 -0.80
C SER A 13 9.89 -10.36 -0.46
N ARG A 14 9.28 -11.54 -0.55
CA ARG A 14 7.89 -11.73 -0.14
C ARG A 14 7.73 -11.47 1.37
N GLU A 15 8.71 -11.86 2.16
CA GLU A 15 8.73 -11.72 3.61
C GLU A 15 8.81 -10.25 4.03
N GLU A 16 9.66 -9.46 3.36
CA GLU A 16 9.76 -8.01 3.59
C GLU A 16 8.43 -7.30 3.27
N LYS A 17 7.79 -7.66 2.16
CA LYS A 17 6.48 -7.12 1.77
C LYS A 17 5.37 -7.52 2.74
N ALA A 18 5.35 -8.78 3.19
CA ALA A 18 4.38 -9.25 4.17
C ALA A 18 4.56 -8.53 5.53
N ALA A 19 5.79 -8.33 5.98
CA ALA A 19 6.08 -7.59 7.20
C ALA A 19 5.65 -6.12 7.10
N LEU A 20 5.85 -5.47 5.94
CA LEU A 20 5.34 -4.12 5.69
C LEU A 20 3.81 -4.07 5.71
N ALA A 21 3.15 -5.00 5.02
CA ALA A 21 1.70 -5.07 4.94
C ALA A 21 1.05 -5.21 6.33
N GLU A 22 1.59 -6.09 7.19
CA GLU A 22 1.10 -6.26 8.55
C GLU A 22 1.28 -5.01 9.42
N LYS A 23 2.43 -4.32 9.31
CA LYS A 23 2.66 -3.07 10.04
C LYS A 23 1.67 -1.98 9.63
N VAL A 24 1.43 -1.80 8.33
CA VAL A 24 0.48 -0.82 7.80
C VAL A 24 -0.96 -1.19 8.19
N ARG A 25 -1.31 -2.47 8.14
CA ARG A 25 -2.62 -2.97 8.58
C ARG A 25 -2.89 -2.60 10.03
N THR A 26 -1.93 -2.84 10.92
CA THR A 26 -2.02 -2.49 12.34
C THR A 26 -2.18 -0.97 12.53
N LEU A 27 -1.31 -0.17 11.91
CA LEU A 27 -1.37 1.28 11.99
C LEU A 27 -2.76 1.82 11.58
N VAL A 28 -3.25 1.42 10.41
CA VAL A 28 -4.56 1.86 9.91
C VAL A 28 -5.69 1.42 10.83
N SER A 29 -5.60 0.20 11.36
CA SER A 29 -6.59 -0.33 12.30
C SER A 29 -6.69 0.54 13.55
N GLU A 30 -5.55 0.95 14.10
CA GLU A 30 -5.43 1.79 15.30
C GLU A 30 -5.95 3.20 15.02
N GLU A 31 -5.46 3.87 13.98
CA GLU A 31 -5.84 5.24 13.63
C GLU A 31 -7.33 5.38 13.32
N LEU A 32 -7.90 4.42 12.58
CA LEU A 32 -9.31 4.46 12.19
C LEU A 32 -10.25 3.79 13.20
N LYS A 33 -9.71 3.27 14.32
CA LYS A 33 -10.44 2.52 15.36
C LYS A 33 -11.30 1.42 14.76
N LYS A 34 -10.74 0.63 13.86
CA LYS A 34 -11.39 -0.51 13.18
C LYS A 34 -10.82 -1.82 13.66
N ASP A 35 -11.59 -2.89 13.47
CA ASP A 35 -11.10 -4.26 13.68
C ASP A 35 -10.05 -4.58 12.60
N PRO A 36 -8.87 -5.13 12.95
CA PRO A 36 -7.85 -5.51 11.96
C PRO A 36 -8.34 -6.50 10.89
N LYS A 37 -9.42 -7.25 11.16
CA LYS A 37 -10.05 -8.18 10.21
C LYS A 37 -10.78 -7.48 9.07
N VAL A 38 -11.11 -6.20 9.23
CA VAL A 38 -11.76 -5.40 8.18
C VAL A 38 -10.79 -4.44 7.48
N VAL A 39 -9.50 -4.54 7.78
CA VAL A 39 -8.43 -3.78 7.11
C VAL A 39 -7.67 -4.75 6.21
N THR A 40 -7.55 -4.41 4.93
CA THR A 40 -6.79 -5.21 3.97
C THR A 40 -5.66 -4.38 3.38
N VAL A 41 -4.51 -5.01 3.16
CA VAL A 41 -3.33 -4.35 2.58
C VAL A 41 -2.78 -5.23 1.47
N SER A 42 -2.51 -4.65 0.32
CA SER A 42 -1.78 -5.30 -0.77
C SER A 42 -0.46 -4.58 -1.03
N VAL A 43 0.53 -5.34 -1.51
CA VAL A 43 1.85 -4.79 -1.89
C VAL A 43 2.17 -5.27 -3.29
N HIS A 44 2.36 -4.33 -4.21
CA HIS A 44 2.59 -4.60 -5.62
C HIS A 44 3.87 -3.92 -6.10
N ASP A 45 4.60 -4.63 -6.95
CA ASP A 45 5.76 -4.08 -7.62
C ASP A 45 5.33 -3.39 -8.91
N VAL A 46 5.82 -2.17 -9.10
CA VAL A 46 5.69 -1.40 -10.33
C VAL A 46 7.08 -1.26 -10.93
N PRO A 47 7.31 -1.74 -12.17
CA PRO A 47 8.58 -1.55 -12.85
C PRO A 47 8.98 -0.07 -12.89
N ALA A 48 10.26 0.22 -12.74
CA ALA A 48 10.74 1.59 -12.58
C ALA A 48 10.40 2.46 -13.81
N GLU A 49 10.48 1.87 -15.00
CA GLU A 49 10.13 2.49 -16.27
C GLU A 49 8.63 2.83 -16.40
N LYS A 50 7.76 2.20 -15.61
CA LYS A 50 6.31 2.45 -15.59
C LYS A 50 5.86 3.31 -14.40
N TRP A 51 6.77 3.74 -13.55
CA TRP A 51 6.42 4.39 -12.29
C TRP A 51 5.74 5.74 -12.47
N GLN A 52 6.24 6.56 -13.40
CA GLN A 52 5.64 7.86 -13.67
C GLN A 52 4.23 7.69 -14.24
N GLU A 53 4.04 6.78 -15.20
CA GLU A 53 2.72 6.43 -15.75
C GLU A 53 1.77 5.93 -14.65
N TYR A 54 2.27 5.07 -13.76
CA TYR A 54 1.50 4.55 -12.63
C TYR A 54 1.05 5.67 -11.69
N LEU A 55 1.94 6.61 -11.34
CA LEU A 55 1.58 7.76 -10.52
C LEU A 55 0.59 8.67 -11.25
N ASP A 56 0.80 8.93 -12.54
CA ASP A 56 -0.04 9.81 -13.34
C ASP A 56 -1.49 9.28 -13.46
N ALA A 57 -1.68 7.96 -13.41
CA ALA A 57 -2.99 7.32 -13.39
C ALA A 57 -3.77 7.53 -12.08
N ILE A 58 -3.12 7.87 -10.97
CA ILE A 58 -3.81 8.14 -9.69
C ILE A 58 -4.40 9.55 -9.76
N PRO A 59 -5.71 9.78 -9.51
CA PRO A 59 -6.28 11.13 -9.50
C PRO A 59 -5.54 12.05 -8.53
N GLY A 60 -5.28 13.31 -8.91
CA GLY A 60 -4.53 14.25 -8.08
C GLY A 60 -5.17 14.51 -6.71
N GLU A 61 -6.50 14.45 -6.61
CA GLU A 61 -7.27 14.56 -5.36
C GLU A 61 -7.12 13.35 -4.42
N GLU A 62 -6.61 12.22 -4.94
CA GLU A 62 -6.34 11.01 -4.17
C GLU A 62 -4.84 10.87 -3.82
N ARG A 63 -3.98 11.77 -4.32
CA ARG A 63 -2.54 11.78 -4.02
C ARG A 63 -2.27 12.72 -2.84
N PHE A 64 -1.75 12.17 -1.75
CA PHE A 64 -1.33 12.91 -0.56
C PHE A 64 0.19 12.79 -0.42
N TYR A 65 0.89 13.91 -0.16
CA TYR A 65 2.35 14.01 -0.03
C TYR A 65 2.74 14.61 1.33
#